data_AF-A0A0W7TQ88-F1
#
_entry.id   AF-A0A0W7TQ88-F1
#
_cell.length_a   1.000
_cell.length_b   1.000
_cell.length_c   1.000
_cell.angle_alpha   90.00
_cell.angle_beta   90.00
_cell.angle_gamma   90.00
#
_symmetry.space_group_name_H-M   'P 1'
#
loop_
_entity.id
_entity.type
_entity.pdbx_description
1 polymer ?
#
loop_
_entity_poly.entity_id
_entity_poly.type
_entity_poly.pdbx_seq_one_letter_code
_entity_poly.pdbx_strand_id
1 'polypeptide(L)'
;MKWVYKLERKFGRICIPHLMLVIIAGQAMVYLANLLNPDILLLSRFSLNWAAVMHGEVWRLFTFVFIPQSTSPLGLVLTLYFYYLIGNTLENTWGDFQFNVYYLCGMLGAILAAALTGYGTSYYINLSLFFAFAMLYPDFQVLLFFIIPIKMKYMALFSGALCLIDLLMGGWSTRAAVLLSLANFLLFFGGDFFRTVKQEIKYHKTRRTWQNQNRSNWR
;
A
#
# COMPACT_ATOMS: atom_id res chain seq x y z
N MET A 1 4.80 15.13 -4.77
CA MET A 1 3.46 15.39 -5.38
C MET A 1 3.37 16.48 -6.47
N LYS A 2 4.30 17.44 -6.63
CA LYS A 2 4.16 18.56 -7.62
C LYS A 2 3.87 18.13 -9.07
N TRP A 3 4.32 16.94 -9.50
CA TRP A 3 4.08 16.43 -10.85
C TRP A 3 2.66 15.85 -11.02
N VAL A 4 2.10 15.23 -9.98
CA VAL A 4 0.74 14.69 -9.99
C VAL A 4 -0.29 15.82 -10.11
N TYR A 5 -0.09 16.94 -9.40
CA TYR A 5 -0.91 18.14 -9.56
C TYR A 5 -0.89 18.72 -11.00
N LYS A 6 0.23 18.58 -11.73
CA LYS A 6 0.29 18.99 -13.15
C LYS A 6 -0.53 18.04 -14.04
N LEU A 7 -0.52 16.74 -13.73
CA LEU A 7 -1.34 15.74 -14.43
C LEU A 7 -2.82 15.93 -14.13
N GLU A 8 -3.18 16.22 -12.88
CA GLU A 8 -4.55 16.51 -12.45
C GLU A 8 -5.12 17.70 -13.21
N ARG A 9 -4.33 18.76 -13.39
CA ARG A 9 -4.73 19.94 -14.18
C ARG A 9 -5.06 19.59 -15.65
N LYS A 10 -4.49 18.52 -16.21
CA LYS A 10 -4.68 18.12 -17.61
C LYS A 10 -5.71 17.00 -17.78
N PHE A 11 -5.81 16.08 -16.81
CA PHE A 11 -6.60 14.85 -16.89
C PHE A 11 -7.61 14.66 -15.75
N GLY A 12 -7.85 15.67 -14.91
CA GLY A 12 -8.72 15.59 -13.74
C GLY A 12 -10.20 15.26 -14.00
N ARG A 13 -10.62 15.09 -15.27
CA ARG A 13 -11.94 14.54 -15.61
C ARG A 13 -11.98 13.01 -15.66
N ILE A 14 -10.83 12.33 -15.66
CA ILE A 14 -10.70 10.87 -15.72
C ILE A 14 -10.25 10.40 -14.34
N CYS A 15 -11.19 10.30 -13.41
CA CYS A 15 -10.98 9.72 -12.09
C CYS A 15 -12.23 8.94 -11.69
N ILE A 16 -12.02 7.78 -11.08
CA ILE A 16 -13.11 6.99 -10.52
C ILE A 16 -13.25 7.45 -9.07
N PRO A 17 -14.37 8.09 -8.70
CA PRO A 17 -14.59 8.44 -7.30
C PRO A 17 -14.81 7.16 -6.49
N HIS A 18 -14.28 7.14 -5.27
CA HIS A 18 -14.44 6.05 -4.30
C HIS A 18 -13.84 4.73 -4.81
N LEU A 19 -12.67 4.81 -5.45
CA LEU A 19 -12.02 3.65 -6.07
C LEU A 19 -11.75 2.54 -5.06
N MET A 20 -11.36 2.90 -3.82
CA MET A 20 -11.11 1.88 -2.80
C MET A 20 -12.39 1.10 -2.46
N LEU A 21 -13.54 1.77 -2.40
CA LEU A 21 -14.83 1.13 -2.10
C LEU A 21 -15.17 0.11 -3.18
N VAL A 22 -15.00 0.48 -4.46
CA VAL A 22 -15.23 -0.44 -5.60
C VAL A 22 -14.35 -1.69 -5.49
N ILE A 23 -13.09 -1.53 -5.13
CA ILE A 23 -12.14 -2.65 -4.98
C ILE A 23 -12.52 -3.57 -3.83
N ILE A 24 -12.91 -2.98 -2.70
CA ILE A 24 -13.32 -3.72 -1.49
C ILE A 24 -14.63 -4.48 -1.74
N ALA A 25 -15.60 -3.84 -2.40
CA ALA A 25 -16.84 -4.48 -2.81
C ALA A 25 -16.57 -5.65 -3.77
N GLY A 26 -15.66 -5.47 -4.73
CA GLY A 26 -15.24 -6.55 -5.62
C GLY A 26 -14.56 -7.71 -4.88
N GLN A 27 -13.66 -7.44 -3.93
CA GLN A 27 -13.06 -8.49 -3.09
C GLN A 27 -14.10 -9.26 -2.28
N ALA A 28 -15.07 -8.56 -1.70
CA ALA A 28 -16.19 -9.19 -0.99
C ALA A 28 -17.02 -10.09 -1.92
N MET A 29 -17.36 -9.60 -3.13
CA MET A 29 -18.10 -10.38 -4.11
C MET A 29 -17.32 -11.62 -4.59
N VAL A 30 -16.03 -11.49 -4.87
CA VAL A 30 -15.17 -12.62 -5.28
C VAL A 30 -15.09 -13.67 -4.18
N TYR A 31 -14.97 -13.24 -2.92
CA TYR A 31 -14.98 -14.16 -1.78
C TYR A 31 -16.32 -14.90 -1.64
N LEU A 32 -17.44 -14.19 -1.74
CA LEU A 32 -18.78 -14.80 -1.69
C LEU A 32 -18.99 -15.78 -2.84
N ALA A 33 -18.56 -15.42 -4.06
CA ALA A 33 -18.62 -16.32 -5.21
C ALA A 33 -17.78 -17.59 -5.00
N ASN A 34 -16.60 -17.46 -4.37
CA ASN A 34 -15.74 -18.58 -4.03
C ASN A 34 -16.33 -19.48 -2.92
N LEU A 35 -17.11 -18.92 -1.99
CA LEU A 35 -17.86 -19.70 -0.99
C LEU A 35 -19.01 -20.50 -1.62
N LEU A 36 -19.70 -19.90 -2.60
CA LEU A 36 -20.81 -20.56 -3.29
C LEU A 36 -20.34 -21.67 -4.24
N ASN A 37 -19.18 -21.49 -4.87
CA ASN A 37 -18.63 -22.46 -5.81
C ASN A 37 -17.10 -22.61 -5.64
N PRO A 38 -16.64 -23.41 -4.66
CA PRO A 38 -15.21 -23.64 -4.42
C PRO A 38 -14.50 -24.31 -5.61
N ASP A 39 -15.22 -25.13 -6.37
CA ASP A 39 -14.67 -25.98 -7.44
C ASP A 39 -14.23 -25.18 -8.68
N ILE A 40 -14.71 -23.94 -8.86
CA ILE A 40 -14.41 -23.11 -10.04
C ILE A 40 -12.98 -22.54 -9.97
N LEU A 41 -12.30 -22.64 -8.82
CA LEU A 41 -10.95 -22.11 -8.59
C LEU A 41 -10.83 -20.65 -9.04
N LEU A 42 -11.84 -19.83 -8.73
CA LEU A 42 -11.94 -18.43 -9.16
C LEU A 42 -10.68 -17.63 -8.78
N LEU A 43 -10.11 -17.91 -7.60
CA LEU A 43 -8.88 -17.30 -7.12
C LEU A 43 -7.69 -17.56 -8.06
N SER A 44 -7.58 -18.76 -8.64
CA SER A 44 -6.47 -19.10 -9.55
C SER A 44 -6.65 -18.45 -10.92
N ARG A 45 -7.89 -18.34 -11.41
CA ARG A 45 -8.22 -17.68 -12.68
C ARG A 45 -8.01 -16.18 -12.62
N PHE A 46 -8.28 -15.57 -11.46
CA PHE A 46 -8.11 -14.13 -11.27
C PHE A 46 -6.67 -13.78 -10.92
N SER A 47 -5.88 -14.75 -10.42
CA SER A 47 -4.47 -14.54 -10.09
C SER A 47 -3.69 -14.03 -11.28
N LEU A 48 -2.83 -13.05 -11.03
CA LEU A 48 -1.97 -12.52 -12.07
C LEU A 48 -0.87 -13.52 -12.36
N ASN A 49 -1.03 -14.26 -13.46
CA ASN A 49 -0.03 -15.15 -14.02
C ASN A 49 0.41 -14.60 -15.39
N TRP A 50 1.68 -14.23 -15.50
CA TRP A 50 2.22 -13.60 -16.70
C TRP A 50 2.19 -14.52 -17.92
N ALA A 51 2.43 -15.82 -17.73
CA ALA A 51 2.35 -16.78 -18.83
C ALA A 51 0.93 -16.81 -19.42
N ALA A 52 -0.10 -16.83 -18.58
CA ALA A 52 -1.49 -16.79 -19.03
C ALA A 52 -1.86 -15.45 -19.70
N VAL A 53 -1.33 -14.33 -19.20
CA VAL A 53 -1.49 -13.01 -19.84
C VAL A 53 -0.91 -13.02 -21.26
N MET A 54 0.27 -13.62 -21.46
CA MET A 54 0.89 -13.77 -22.78
C MET A 54 0.09 -14.69 -23.73
N HIS A 55 -0.72 -15.59 -23.18
CA HIS A 55 -1.63 -16.44 -23.96
C HIS A 55 -3.00 -15.77 -24.24
N GLY A 56 -3.17 -14.49 -23.92
CA GLY A 56 -4.37 -13.71 -24.24
C GLY A 56 -5.30 -13.41 -23.06
N GLU A 57 -4.97 -13.85 -21.84
CA GLU A 57 -5.79 -13.60 -20.65
C GLU A 57 -5.52 -12.20 -20.03
N VAL A 58 -5.68 -11.15 -20.85
CA VAL A 58 -5.36 -9.75 -20.49
C VAL A 58 -6.21 -9.24 -19.31
N TRP A 59 -7.40 -9.81 -19.09
CA TRP A 59 -8.25 -9.47 -17.95
C TRP A 59 -7.56 -9.70 -16.59
N ARG A 60 -6.59 -10.62 -16.51
CA ARG A 60 -5.80 -10.87 -15.28
C ARG A 60 -5.07 -9.64 -14.78
N LEU A 61 -4.72 -8.70 -15.67
CA LEU A 61 -4.11 -7.42 -15.31
C LEU A 61 -5.02 -6.51 -14.49
N PHE A 62 -6.34 -6.76 -14.49
CA PHE A 62 -7.32 -6.01 -13.71
C PHE A 62 -7.94 -6.87 -12.61
N THR A 63 -8.21 -8.15 -12.86
CA THR A 63 -8.92 -9.01 -11.90
C THR A 63 -8.13 -9.31 -10.65
N PHE A 64 -6.80 -9.28 -10.70
CA PHE A 64 -5.96 -9.65 -9.55
C PHE A 64 -6.19 -8.73 -8.34
N VAL A 65 -6.57 -7.48 -8.60
CA VAL A 65 -6.90 -6.46 -7.59
C VAL A 65 -8.10 -6.87 -6.72
N PHE A 66 -9.04 -7.63 -7.29
CA PHE A 66 -10.25 -8.09 -6.60
C PHE A 66 -10.06 -9.43 -5.87
N ILE A 67 -8.85 -9.96 -5.79
CA ILE A 67 -8.59 -11.18 -5.04
C ILE A 67 -8.54 -10.87 -3.53
N PRO A 68 -9.40 -11.49 -2.71
CA PRO A 68 -9.35 -11.34 -1.27
C PRO A 68 -8.07 -11.98 -0.70
N GLN A 69 -7.42 -11.29 0.23
CA GLN A 69 -6.18 -11.78 0.87
C GLN A 69 -6.43 -12.64 2.10
N SER A 70 -7.68 -12.77 2.53
CA SER A 70 -8.08 -13.59 3.67
C SER A 70 -8.99 -14.71 3.22
N THR A 71 -8.72 -15.91 3.71
CA THR A 71 -9.56 -17.09 3.50
C THR A 71 -10.61 -17.27 4.60
N SER A 72 -10.40 -16.70 5.79
CA SER A 72 -11.35 -16.75 6.89
C SER A 72 -12.40 -15.62 6.81
N PRO A 73 -13.69 -15.88 7.13
CA PRO A 73 -14.73 -14.86 7.06
C PRO A 73 -14.45 -13.66 7.99
N LEU A 74 -14.00 -13.93 9.21
CA LEU A 74 -13.66 -12.88 10.18
C LEU A 74 -12.43 -12.08 9.74
N GLY A 75 -11.39 -12.77 9.26
CA GLY A 75 -10.17 -12.12 8.75
C GLY A 75 -10.45 -11.26 7.53
N LEU A 76 -11.39 -11.67 6.68
CA LEU A 76 -11.83 -10.89 5.53
C LEU A 76 -12.55 -9.61 5.96
N VAL A 77 -13.55 -9.70 6.86
CA VAL A 77 -14.26 -8.50 7.33
C VAL A 77 -13.28 -7.50 7.95
N LEU A 78 -12.34 -7.99 8.75
CA LEU A 78 -11.29 -7.17 9.34
C LEU A 78 -10.40 -6.54 8.24
N THR A 79 -9.89 -7.34 7.31
CA THR A 79 -9.03 -6.83 6.22
C THR A 79 -9.75 -5.79 5.35
N LEU A 80 -11.01 -6.05 4.97
CA LEU A 80 -11.82 -5.12 4.20
C LEU A 80 -12.09 -3.83 4.97
N TYR A 81 -12.38 -3.91 6.28
CA TYR A 81 -12.53 -2.73 7.13
C TYR A 81 -11.24 -1.90 7.19
N PHE A 82 -10.09 -2.54 7.40
CA PHE A 82 -8.79 -1.86 7.41
C PHE A 82 -8.50 -1.20 6.06
N TYR A 83 -8.76 -1.90 4.96
CA TYR A 83 -8.58 -1.38 3.61
C TYR A 83 -9.50 -0.20 3.34
N TYR A 84 -10.76 -0.29 3.78
CA TYR A 84 -11.72 0.79 3.63
C TYR A 84 -11.24 2.02 4.41
N LEU A 85 -10.89 1.84 5.67
CA LEU A 85 -10.39 2.91 6.53
C LEU A 85 -9.18 3.60 5.90
N ILE A 86 -8.17 2.83 5.49
CA ILE A 86 -6.93 3.34 4.92
C ILE A 86 -7.18 4.04 3.59
N GLY A 87 -7.82 3.35 2.65
CA GLY A 87 -8.00 3.86 1.31
C GLY A 87 -8.99 5.02 1.26
N ASN A 88 -10.11 4.97 1.98
CA ASN A 88 -11.05 6.10 2.04
C ASN A 88 -10.42 7.32 2.71
N THR A 89 -9.61 7.15 3.76
CA THR A 89 -8.93 8.30 4.38
C THR A 89 -7.87 8.89 3.44
N LEU A 90 -7.08 8.06 2.76
CA LEU A 90 -6.11 8.51 1.77
C LEU A 90 -6.77 9.22 0.57
N GLU A 91 -7.86 8.66 0.05
CA GLU A 91 -8.62 9.21 -1.07
C GLU A 91 -9.21 10.58 -0.71
N ASN A 92 -9.77 10.75 0.49
CA ASN A 92 -10.26 12.04 0.98
C ASN A 92 -9.13 13.06 1.24
N THR A 93 -7.95 12.62 1.68
CA THR A 93 -6.83 13.52 1.99
C THR A 93 -6.08 13.99 0.74
N TRP A 94 -6.00 13.16 -0.31
CA TRP A 94 -5.30 13.50 -1.55
C TRP A 94 -6.24 13.98 -2.67
N GLY A 95 -7.50 13.57 -2.63
CA GLY A 95 -8.45 13.70 -3.72
C GLY A 95 -8.42 12.50 -4.68
N ASP A 96 -9.58 12.25 -5.31
CA ASP A 96 -9.84 11.06 -6.13
C ASP A 96 -8.79 10.84 -7.22
N PHE A 97 -8.36 11.89 -7.92
CA PHE A 97 -7.40 11.76 -9.01
C PHE A 97 -6.02 11.28 -8.54
N GLN A 98 -5.51 11.85 -7.45
CA GLN A 98 -4.19 11.50 -6.94
C GLN A 98 -4.16 10.08 -6.41
N PHE A 99 -5.24 9.66 -5.74
CA PHE A 99 -5.41 8.29 -5.28
C PHE A 99 -5.48 7.30 -6.45
N ASN A 100 -6.26 7.61 -7.50
CA ASN A 100 -6.31 6.80 -8.72
C ASN A 100 -4.92 6.62 -9.34
N VAL A 101 -4.15 7.70 -9.52
CA VAL A 101 -2.79 7.61 -10.09
C VAL A 101 -1.87 6.79 -9.19
N TYR A 102 -1.94 6.97 -7.88
CA TYR A 102 -1.16 6.17 -6.93
C TYR A 102 -1.48 4.68 -7.05
N TYR A 103 -2.77 4.34 -7.12
CA TYR A 103 -3.23 2.98 -7.26
C TYR A 103 -2.79 2.36 -8.58
N LEU A 104 -2.91 3.10 -9.69
CA LEU A 104 -2.48 2.68 -11.02
C LEU A 104 -0.96 2.46 -11.08
N CYS A 105 -0.15 3.35 -10.48
CA CYS A 105 1.29 3.13 -10.35
C CYS A 105 1.60 1.85 -9.56
N GLY A 106 0.84 1.58 -8.49
CA GLY A 106 0.91 0.31 -7.76
C GLY A 106 0.58 -0.91 -8.62
N MET A 107 -0.51 -0.85 -9.39
CA MET A 107 -0.88 -1.90 -10.36
C MET A 107 0.22 -2.14 -11.39
N LEU A 108 0.76 -1.08 -11.98
CA LEU A 108 1.86 -1.19 -12.94
C LEU A 108 3.11 -1.82 -12.30
N GLY A 109 3.43 -1.47 -11.05
CA GLY A 109 4.48 -2.13 -10.28
C GLY A 109 4.22 -3.62 -10.10
N ALA A 110 3.00 -4.02 -9.74
CA ALA A 110 2.63 -5.43 -9.59
C ALA A 110 2.68 -6.19 -10.94
N ILE A 111 2.29 -5.55 -12.04
CA ILE A 111 2.36 -6.11 -13.39
C ILE A 111 3.82 -6.29 -13.83
N LEU A 112 4.69 -5.31 -13.59
CA LEU A 112 6.12 -5.43 -13.87
C LEU A 112 6.77 -6.53 -13.03
N ALA A 113 6.38 -6.65 -11.75
CA ALA A 113 6.83 -7.75 -10.91
C ALA A 113 6.39 -9.10 -11.49
N ALA A 114 5.13 -9.22 -11.93
CA ALA A 114 4.63 -10.42 -12.57
C ALA A 114 5.36 -10.72 -13.90
N ALA A 115 5.67 -9.69 -14.69
CA ALA A 115 6.40 -9.86 -15.96
C ALA A 115 7.80 -10.45 -15.75
N LEU A 116 8.49 -10.05 -14.69
CA LEU A 116 9.82 -10.53 -14.37
C LEU A 116 9.82 -11.93 -13.72
N THR A 117 8.71 -12.33 -13.08
CA THR A 117 8.74 -13.41 -12.08
C THR A 117 7.65 -14.46 -12.27
N GLY A 118 6.71 -14.22 -13.18
CA GLY A 118 5.60 -15.10 -13.49
C GLY A 118 4.31 -14.80 -12.71
N TYR A 119 4.40 -14.22 -11.51
CA TYR A 119 3.25 -14.01 -10.62
C TYR A 119 3.21 -12.62 -9.99
N GLY A 120 2.01 -12.06 -9.84
CA GLY A 120 1.81 -10.80 -9.13
C GLY A 120 0.61 -10.82 -8.20
N THR A 121 0.68 -9.99 -7.15
CA THR A 121 -0.34 -9.95 -6.10
C THR A 121 -0.68 -8.51 -5.72
N SER A 122 -1.91 -8.31 -5.27
CA SER A 122 -2.42 -7.02 -4.79
C SER A 122 -1.90 -6.65 -3.39
N TYR A 123 -1.23 -7.60 -2.72
CA TYR A 123 -0.61 -7.44 -1.41
C TYR A 123 0.33 -6.24 -1.38
N TYR A 124 1.20 -6.15 -2.39
CA TYR A 124 2.22 -5.11 -2.47
C TYR A 124 1.63 -3.71 -2.75
N ILE A 125 0.51 -3.64 -3.48
CA ILE A 125 -0.23 -2.39 -3.70
C ILE A 125 -0.79 -1.89 -2.37
N ASN A 126 -1.52 -2.77 -1.67
CA ASN A 126 -2.11 -2.46 -0.37
C ASN A 126 -1.04 -2.16 0.70
N LEU A 127 0.11 -2.83 0.63
CA LEU A 127 1.25 -2.56 1.51
C LEU A 127 1.82 -1.15 1.26
N SER A 128 1.93 -0.71 0.00
CA SER A 128 2.35 0.65 -0.32
C SER A 128 1.36 1.70 0.21
N LEU A 129 0.05 1.45 0.05
CA LEU A 129 -1.03 2.28 0.63
C LEU A 129 -0.95 2.31 2.16
N PHE A 130 -0.67 1.17 2.77
CA PHE A 130 -0.51 1.06 4.22
C PHE A 130 0.66 1.91 4.73
N PHE A 131 1.81 1.87 4.05
CA PHE A 131 2.94 2.75 4.37
C PHE A 131 2.61 4.23 4.16
N ALA A 132 1.91 4.57 3.07
CA ALA A 132 1.42 5.92 2.80
C ALA A 132 0.55 6.45 3.95
N PHE A 133 -0.41 5.65 4.40
CA PHE A 133 -1.30 6.00 5.50
C PHE A 133 -0.55 6.13 6.82
N ALA A 134 0.34 5.19 7.14
CA ALA A 134 1.13 5.25 8.38
C ALA A 134 2.05 6.47 8.46
N MET A 135 2.51 6.98 7.31
CA MET A 135 3.30 8.21 7.25
C MET A 135 2.47 9.47 7.48
N LEU A 136 1.24 9.52 6.94
CA LEU A 136 0.33 10.66 7.14
C LEU A 136 -0.32 10.67 8.52
N TYR A 137 -0.62 9.48 9.05
CA TYR A 137 -1.38 9.29 10.29
C TYR A 137 -0.65 8.34 11.26
N PRO A 138 0.59 8.67 11.70
CA PRO A 138 1.40 7.77 12.53
C PRO A 138 0.82 7.52 13.93
N ASP A 139 0.09 8.49 14.48
CA ASP A 139 -0.56 8.40 15.79
C ASP A 139 -2.00 7.87 15.74
N PHE A 140 -2.52 7.57 14.54
CA PHE A 140 -3.83 6.93 14.40
C PHE A 140 -3.80 5.55 15.04
N GLN A 141 -4.82 5.24 15.84
CA GLN A 141 -4.93 3.98 16.57
C GLN A 141 -5.95 3.11 15.88
N VAL A 142 -5.54 1.89 15.52
CA VAL A 142 -6.48 0.88 15.05
C VAL A 142 -6.62 -0.20 16.11
N LEU A 143 -7.86 -0.61 16.37
CA LEU A 143 -8.18 -1.68 17.30
C LEU A 143 -7.93 -3.02 16.62
N LEU A 144 -6.78 -3.62 16.93
CA LEU A 144 -6.45 -4.96 16.47
C LEU A 144 -7.35 -5.98 17.18
N PHE A 145 -8.07 -6.79 16.40
CA PHE A 145 -9.13 -7.70 16.86
C PHE A 145 -10.21 -7.03 17.74
N PHE A 146 -10.47 -5.74 17.57
CA PHE A 146 -11.37 -4.96 18.44
C PHE A 146 -10.95 -4.88 19.92
N ILE A 147 -9.75 -5.34 20.27
CA ILE A 147 -9.29 -5.44 21.68
C ILE A 147 -8.06 -4.57 21.92
N ILE A 148 -7.05 -4.60 21.05
CA ILE A 148 -5.75 -3.95 21.32
C ILE A 148 -5.58 -2.71 20.43
N PRO A 149 -5.63 -1.48 20.98
CA PRO A 149 -5.35 -0.27 20.21
C PRO A 149 -3.84 -0.21 19.90
N ILE A 150 -3.48 -0.36 18.63
CA ILE A 150 -2.10 -0.24 18.16
C ILE A 150 -1.99 0.99 17.26
N LYS A 151 -0.98 1.82 17.52
CA LYS A 151 -0.68 2.97 16.65
C LYS A 151 -0.16 2.49 15.30
N MET A 152 -0.59 3.15 14.23
CA MET A 152 -0.18 2.85 12.85
C MET A 152 1.33 2.81 12.66
N LYS A 153 2.08 3.68 13.34
CA LYS A 153 3.55 3.68 13.27
C LYS A 153 4.19 2.35 13.68
N TYR A 154 3.62 1.65 14.66
CA TYR A 154 4.16 0.36 15.11
C TYR A 154 3.81 -0.75 14.12
N MET A 155 2.59 -0.74 13.57
CA MET A 155 2.23 -1.71 12.54
C MET A 155 3.04 -1.49 11.26
N ALA A 156 3.30 -0.25 10.85
CA ALA A 156 4.19 0.06 9.74
C ALA A 156 5.62 -0.40 9.99
N LEU A 157 6.14 -0.23 11.21
CA LEU A 157 7.46 -0.73 11.55
C LEU A 157 7.51 -2.26 11.48
N PHE A 158 6.47 -2.95 11.97
CA PHE A 158 6.37 -4.40 11.88
C PHE A 158 6.26 -4.89 10.43
N SER A 159 5.34 -4.32 9.64
CA SER A 159 5.20 -4.62 8.21
C SER A 159 6.49 -4.30 7.43
N GLY A 160 7.19 -3.22 7.78
CA GLY A 160 8.50 -2.87 7.22
C GLY A 160 9.59 -3.90 7.56
N ALA A 161 9.60 -4.42 8.79
CA ALA A 161 10.51 -5.48 9.19
C ALA A 161 10.22 -6.78 8.43
N LEU A 162 8.95 -7.17 8.29
CA LEU A 162 8.55 -8.32 7.45
C LEU A 162 8.99 -8.11 5.99
N CYS A 163 8.80 -6.92 5.46
CA CYS A 163 9.21 -6.55 4.11
C CYS A 163 10.74 -6.67 3.92
N LEU A 164 11.53 -6.30 4.93
CA LEU A 164 12.99 -6.51 4.93
C LEU A 164 13.36 -7.99 4.99
N ILE A 165 12.63 -8.79 5.76
CA ILE A 165 12.82 -10.25 5.81
C ILE A 165 12.49 -10.85 4.43
N ASP A 166 11.38 -10.47 3.81
CA ASP A 166 11.00 -10.90 2.45
C ASP A 166 12.02 -10.48 1.40
N LEU A 167 12.71 -9.35 1.61
CA LEU A 167 13.78 -8.90 0.73
C LEU A 167 15.06 -9.73 0.91
N LEU A 168 15.41 -10.11 2.14
CA LEU A 168 16.62 -10.89 2.41
C LEU A 168 16.43 -12.38 2.13
N MET A 169 15.33 -12.96 2.59
CA MET A 169 15.05 -14.40 2.55
C MET A 169 14.14 -14.81 1.40
N GLY A 170 13.36 -13.88 0.85
CA GLY A 170 12.44 -14.21 -0.23
C GLY A 170 13.13 -14.38 -1.59
N GLY A 171 12.42 -15.06 -2.50
CA GLY A 171 12.88 -15.28 -3.86
C GLY A 171 13.02 -13.98 -4.66
N TRP A 172 13.57 -14.08 -5.87
CA TRP A 172 13.68 -12.91 -6.76
C TRP A 172 12.31 -12.25 -7.03
N SER A 173 11.24 -13.05 -6.99
CA SER A 173 9.86 -12.59 -7.11
C SER A 173 9.41 -11.64 -6.01
N THR A 174 9.53 -12.07 -4.76
CA THR A 174 9.14 -11.27 -3.60
C THR A 174 10.02 -10.04 -3.49
N ARG A 175 11.32 -10.15 -3.79
CA ARG A 175 12.25 -9.01 -3.81
C ARG A 175 11.84 -7.95 -4.81
N ALA A 176 11.57 -8.32 -6.05
CA ALA A 176 11.13 -7.38 -7.08
C ALA A 176 9.82 -6.69 -6.70
N ALA A 177 8.84 -7.45 -6.21
CA ALA A 177 7.54 -6.92 -5.82
C ALA A 177 7.62 -5.99 -4.59
N VAL A 178 8.44 -6.35 -3.59
CA VAL A 178 8.77 -5.49 -2.45
C VAL A 178 9.43 -4.19 -2.92
N LEU A 179 10.47 -4.28 -3.74
CA LEU A 179 11.18 -3.10 -4.24
C LEU A 179 10.27 -2.20 -5.05
N LEU A 180 9.37 -2.75 -5.87
CA LEU A 180 8.41 -1.98 -6.66
C LEU A 180 7.33 -1.32 -5.78
N SER A 181 6.88 -1.97 -4.70
CA SER A 181 5.96 -1.34 -3.75
C SER A 181 6.61 -0.21 -2.95
N LEU A 182 7.85 -0.41 -2.50
CA LEU A 182 8.65 0.63 -1.87
C LEU A 182 8.96 1.76 -2.86
N ALA A 183 9.23 1.45 -4.12
CA ALA A 183 9.43 2.45 -5.16
C ALA A 183 8.14 3.26 -5.40
N ASN A 184 6.96 2.63 -5.43
CA ASN A 184 5.68 3.34 -5.54
C ASN A 184 5.48 4.31 -4.37
N PHE A 185 5.73 3.83 -3.14
CA PHE A 185 5.70 4.66 -1.94
C PHE A 185 6.71 5.82 -2.01
N LEU A 186 7.97 5.54 -2.34
CA LEU A 186 9.05 6.54 -2.44
C LEU A 186 8.83 7.54 -3.59
N LEU A 187 8.16 7.17 -4.68
CA LEU A 187 7.89 8.08 -5.78
C LEU A 187 6.94 9.20 -5.34
N PHE A 188 5.93 8.86 -4.54
CA PHE A 188 4.95 9.84 -4.04
C PHE A 188 5.43 10.56 -2.78
N PHE A 189 6.03 9.82 -1.85
CA PHE A 189 6.44 10.32 -0.54
C PHE A 189 7.92 10.64 -0.40
N GLY A 190 8.78 10.27 -1.35
CA GLY A 190 10.23 10.47 -1.21
C GLY A 190 10.60 11.93 -0.94
N GLY A 191 9.91 12.88 -1.58
CA GLY A 191 10.11 14.32 -1.32
C GLY A 191 9.76 14.74 0.10
N ASP A 192 8.67 14.22 0.66
CA ASP A 192 8.21 14.57 2.01
C ASP A 192 8.92 13.74 3.09
N PHE A 193 9.29 12.49 2.80
CA PHE A 193 10.03 11.60 3.70
C PHE A 193 11.45 12.10 3.93
N PHE A 194 12.17 12.46 2.87
CA PHE A 194 13.50 13.06 3.00
C PHE A 194 13.45 14.40 3.74
N ARG A 195 12.35 15.16 3.62
CA ARG A 195 12.19 16.44 4.30
C ARG A 195 11.88 16.25 5.79
N THR A 196 11.00 15.31 6.15
CA THR A 196 10.69 14.95 7.54
C THR A 196 11.90 14.34 8.24
N VAL A 197 12.61 13.39 7.61
CA VAL A 197 13.83 12.78 8.18
C VAL A 197 14.93 13.84 8.36
N LYS A 198 15.13 14.72 7.37
CA LYS A 198 16.11 15.80 7.49
C LYS A 198 15.75 16.82 8.58
N GLN A 199 14.46 17.07 8.79
CA GLN A 199 13.98 17.96 9.86
C GLN A 199 14.12 17.33 11.25
N GLU A 200 13.77 16.05 11.41
CA GLU A 200 13.99 15.26 12.63
C GLU A 200 15.48 15.20 13.02
N ILE A 201 16.35 14.90 12.05
CA ILE A 201 17.82 14.88 12.27
C ILE A 201 18.33 16.28 12.65
N LYS A 202 17.80 17.34 12.02
CA LYS A 202 18.17 18.72 12.35
C LYS A 202 17.66 19.13 13.73
N TYR A 203 16.45 18.75 14.10
CA TYR A 203 15.87 18.97 15.44
C TYR A 203 16.67 18.24 16.53
N HIS A 204 17.05 16.98 16.30
CA HIS A 204 17.90 16.20 17.21
C HIS A 204 19.30 16.80 17.37
N LYS A 205 19.90 17.33 16.28
CA LYS A 205 21.18 18.06 16.36
C LYS A 205 21.05 19.38 17.10
N THR A 206 20.01 20.18 16.84
CA THR A 206 19.77 21.46 17.50
C THR A 206 19.49 21.28 19.00
N ARG A 207 18.73 20.25 19.40
CA ARG A 207 18.47 19.98 20.83
C ARG A 207 19.73 19.63 21.62
N ARG A 208 20.69 18.93 20.99
CA ARG A 208 22.00 18.61 21.59
C ARG A 208 22.90 19.85 21.71
N THR A 209 22.92 20.75 20.73
CA THR A 209 23.69 22.00 20.82
C THR A 209 23.13 22.95 21.88
N TRP A 210 21.81 23.05 22.03
CA TRP A 210 21.17 23.84 23.10
C TRP A 210 21.48 23.31 24.51
N GLN A 211 21.48 21.98 24.70
CA GLN A 211 21.84 21.37 25.99
C GLN A 211 23.33 21.58 26.35
N ASN A 212 24.22 21.59 25.34
CA ASN A 212 25.64 21.84 25.55
C ASN A 212 25.95 23.33 25.82
N GLN A 213 25.28 24.28 25.16
CA GLN A 213 25.40 25.71 25.45
C GLN A 213 24.87 26.07 26.84
N ASN A 214 23.73 25.50 27.25
CA ASN A 214 23.25 25.73 28.61
C ASN A 214 24.22 25.17 29.65
N ARG A 215 24.89 24.04 29.41
CA ARG A 215 25.91 23.48 30.32
C ARG A 215 27.20 24.31 30.40
N SER A 216 27.58 25.05 29.35
CA SER A 216 28.79 25.90 29.38
C SER A 216 28.57 27.24 30.08
N ASN A 217 27.33 27.71 30.20
CA ASN A 217 27.00 28.97 30.88
C ASN A 217 26.91 28.84 32.42
N TRP A 218 27.04 27.63 32.97
CA TRP A 218 27.06 27.36 34.41
C TRP A 218 28.46 26.99 34.95
N ARG A 219 29.52 27.24 34.17
CA ARG A 219 30.93 27.10 34.59
C ARG A 219 31.61 28.46 34.48
#